data_AF-A0A816MV16-F1
#
_entry.id   AF-A0A816MV16-F1
#
_cell.length_a   1.000
_cell.length_b   1.000
_cell.length_c   1.000
_cell.angle_alpha   90.00
_cell.angle_beta   90.00
_cell.angle_gamma   90.00
#
_symmetry.space_group_name_H-M   'P 1'
#
loop_
_entity.id
_entity.type
_entity.pdbx_description
1 polymer ?
#
loop_
_entity_poly.entity_id
_entity_poly.type
_entity_poly.pdbx_seq_one_letter_code
_entity_poly.pdbx_strand_id
1 'polypeptide(L)'
;MAARSTSALLLFCMLYCVFMLLVTNVTKAEGGRQLPVCGNKEGCGGIWCKDEKRPGKGKCITWTCDLQEDCEKIVICGGGLPGPFCMEGLCTC
;
A
#
# COMPACT_ATOMS: atom_id res chain seq x y z
N MET A 1 -24.23 -27.40 40.71
CA MET A 1 -24.43 -26.73 39.41
C MET A 1 -23.37 -25.64 39.25
N ALA A 2 -22.17 -25.96 38.76
CA ALA A 2 -21.09 -24.98 38.62
C ALA A 2 -20.15 -25.27 37.42
N ALA A 3 -20.62 -26.05 36.44
CA ALA A 3 -19.79 -26.50 35.32
C ALA A 3 -20.15 -25.87 33.96
N ARG A 4 -21.30 -25.18 33.86
CA ARG A 4 -21.77 -24.60 32.59
C ARG A 4 -21.30 -23.16 32.33
N SER A 5 -20.99 -22.40 33.38
CA SER A 5 -20.66 -20.96 33.25
C SER A 5 -19.22 -20.73 32.79
N THR A 6 -18.28 -21.59 33.20
CA THR A 6 -16.86 -21.53 32.82
C THR A 6 -16.62 -21.84 31.35
N SER A 7 -17.46 -22.64 30.71
CA SER A 7 -17.30 -23.02 29.30
C SER A 7 -17.63 -21.86 28.35
N ALA A 8 -18.62 -21.03 28.68
CA ALA A 8 -18.98 -19.87 27.87
C ALA A 8 -17.89 -18.78 27.90
N LEU A 9 -17.33 -18.48 29.07
CA LEU A 9 -16.27 -17.48 29.23
C LEU A 9 -15.01 -17.81 28.43
N LEU A 10 -14.67 -19.11 28.35
CA LEU A 10 -13.54 -19.58 27.53
C LEU A 10 -13.80 -19.39 26.03
N LEU A 11 -15.02 -19.66 25.57
CA LEU A 11 -15.39 -19.46 24.17
C LEU A 11 -15.32 -17.97 23.77
N PHE A 12 -15.81 -17.06 24.62
CA PHE A 12 -15.71 -15.62 24.36
C PHE A 12 -14.26 -15.14 24.34
N CYS A 13 -13.41 -15.64 25.25
CA CYS A 13 -11.99 -15.28 25.27
C CYS A 13 -11.25 -15.76 24.01
N MET A 14 -11.53 -16.98 23.55
CA MET A 14 -10.94 -17.53 22.33
C MET A 14 -11.38 -16.75 21.08
N LEU A 15 -12.67 -16.37 20.99
CA LEU A 15 -13.17 -15.56 19.88
C LEU A 15 -12.52 -14.17 19.84
N TYR A 16 -12.33 -13.53 21.00
CA TYR A 16 -11.68 -12.23 21.08
C TYR A 16 -10.19 -12.30 20.70
N CYS A 17 -9.48 -13.34 21.12
CA CYS A 17 -8.08 -13.58 20.75
C CYS A 17 -7.92 -13.81 19.24
N VAL A 18 -8.83 -14.56 18.61
CA VAL A 18 -8.83 -14.77 17.15
C VAL A 18 -9.07 -13.45 16.41
N PHE A 19 -9.99 -12.61 16.90
CA PHE A 19 -10.25 -11.29 16.30
C PHE A 19 -9.03 -10.36 16.41
N MET A 20 -8.39 -10.30 17.57
CA MET A 20 -7.16 -9.52 17.77
C MET A 20 -6.01 -10.00 16.88
N LEU A 21 -5.86 -11.32 16.71
CA LEU A 21 -4.88 -11.89 15.77
C LEU A 21 -5.22 -11.54 14.31
N LEU A 22 -6.49 -11.52 13.93
CA LEU A 22 -6.90 -11.11 12.58
C LEU A 22 -6.61 -9.63 12.30
N VAL A 23 -6.93 -8.73 13.24
CA VAL A 23 -6.69 -7.29 13.09
C VAL A 23 -5.20 -6.96 13.05
N THR A 24 -4.38 -7.65 13.87
CA THR A 24 -2.92 -7.48 13.86
C THR A 24 -2.24 -8.07 12.62
N ASN A 25 -2.76 -9.17 12.04
CA ASN A 25 -2.23 -9.70 10.79
C ASN A 25 -2.60 -8.83 9.57
N VAL A 26 -3.78 -8.20 9.54
CA VAL A 26 -4.18 -7.25 8.49
C VAL A 26 -3.28 -6.00 8.53
N THR A 27 -3.10 -5.40 9.71
CA THR A 27 -2.22 -4.21 9.86
C THR A 27 -0.75 -4.52 9.55
N LYS A 28 -0.28 -5.74 9.84
CA LYS A 28 1.09 -6.17 9.49
C LYS A 28 1.28 -6.43 7.99
N ALA A 29 0.23 -6.76 7.25
CA ALA A 29 0.30 -6.94 5.79
C ALA A 29 0.43 -5.60 5.04
N GLU A 30 -0.07 -4.50 5.61
CA GLU A 30 0.03 -3.15 5.03
C GLU A 30 1.35 -2.43 5.35
N GLY A 31 2.06 -2.82 6.42
CA GLY A 31 3.24 -2.10 6.92
C GLY A 31 4.58 -2.35 6.21
N GLY A 32 4.62 -3.07 5.07
CA GLY A 32 5.89 -3.55 4.49
C GLY A 32 6.10 -3.37 2.98
N ARG A 33 5.13 -2.83 2.24
CA ARG A 33 5.36 -2.52 0.82
C ARG A 33 6.02 -1.16 0.72
N GLN A 34 7.35 -1.16 0.74
CA GLN A 34 8.13 0.02 0.37
C GLN A 34 7.72 0.41 -1.06
N LEU A 35 7.04 1.56 -1.18
CA LEU A 35 6.52 2.03 -2.45
C LEU A 35 7.68 2.27 -3.42
N PRO A 36 7.53 1.90 -4.70
CA PRO A 36 8.59 2.11 -5.68
C PRO A 36 8.85 3.61 -5.85
N VAL A 37 10.14 3.96 -5.90
CA VAL A 37 10.57 5.32 -6.19
C VAL A 37 10.58 5.51 -7.71
N CYS A 38 9.68 6.36 -8.19
CA CYS A 38 9.46 6.65 -9.59
C CYS A 38 9.69 8.15 -9.85
N GLY A 39 9.66 8.59 -11.10
CA GLY A 39 9.81 9.99 -11.46
C GLY A 39 9.21 10.27 -12.82
N ASN A 40 9.55 11.42 -13.38
CA ASN A 40 9.12 11.79 -14.72
C ASN A 40 10.22 11.49 -15.75
N LYS A 41 9.83 11.15 -16.98
CA LYS A 41 10.73 10.94 -18.11
C LYS A 41 10.05 11.40 -19.40
N GLU A 42 10.72 12.24 -20.19
CA GLU A 42 10.19 12.67 -21.48
C GLU A 42 9.88 11.47 -22.40
N GLY A 43 8.73 11.53 -23.07
CA GLY A 43 8.18 10.43 -23.87
C GLY A 43 7.46 9.35 -23.05
N CYS A 44 7.41 9.49 -21.72
CA CYS A 44 6.61 8.64 -20.84
C CYS A 44 5.24 9.30 -20.64
N GLY A 45 4.18 8.72 -21.22
CA GLY A 45 2.79 9.20 -21.03
C GLY A 45 2.20 8.86 -19.65
N GLY A 46 3.02 8.90 -18.61
CA GLY A 46 2.72 8.45 -17.26
C GLY A 46 3.99 8.52 -16.40
N ILE A 47 3.99 7.80 -15.29
CA ILE A 47 5.12 7.82 -14.37
C ILE A 47 6.20 6.80 -14.77
N TRP A 48 7.46 7.22 -14.70
CA TRP A 48 8.61 6.38 -14.98
C TRP A 48 9.13 5.72 -13.71
N CYS A 49 8.99 4.40 -13.61
CA CYS A 49 9.56 3.62 -12.51
C CYS A 49 10.80 2.87 -12.98
N LYS A 50 11.92 3.08 -12.28
CA LYS A 50 13.17 2.36 -12.56
C LYS A 50 13.03 0.90 -12.14
N ASP A 51 13.67 0.01 -12.89
CA ASP A 51 13.76 -1.39 -12.52
C ASP A 51 14.94 -1.58 -11.55
N GLU A 52 14.65 -1.93 -10.30
CA GLU A 52 15.67 -2.12 -9.27
C GLU A 52 16.68 -3.23 -9.63
N LYS A 53 16.28 -4.21 -10.45
CA LYS A 53 17.13 -5.33 -10.84
C LYS A 53 18.00 -5.02 -12.05
N ARG A 54 17.72 -3.95 -12.79
CA ARG A 54 18.37 -3.64 -14.07
C ARG A 54 18.71 -2.15 -14.16
N PRO A 55 19.95 -1.75 -13.82
CA PRO A 55 20.36 -0.35 -13.87
C PRO A 55 20.20 0.20 -15.30
N GLY A 56 19.57 1.37 -15.42
CA GLY A 56 19.28 2.03 -16.70
C GLY A 56 18.01 1.55 -17.41
N LYS A 57 17.35 0.50 -16.92
CA LYS A 57 16.03 0.08 -17.42
C LYS A 57 14.92 0.53 -16.46
N GLY A 58 13.74 0.66 -17.02
CA GLY A 58 12.54 1.04 -16.29
C GLY A 58 11.33 0.87 -17.19
N LYS A 59 10.16 1.13 -16.60
CA LYS A 59 8.87 1.06 -17.28
C LYS A 59 8.10 2.34 -17.06
N CYS A 60 7.43 2.78 -18.12
CA CYS A 60 6.36 3.75 -18.02
C CYS A 60 5.12 3.04 -17.52
N ILE A 61 4.52 3.57 -16.46
CA ILE A 61 3.31 3.03 -15.89
C ILE A 61 2.29 4.15 -15.88
N THR A 62 1.09 3.83 -16.36
CA THR A 62 -0.01 4.77 -16.41
C THR A 62 -1.01 4.31 -15.37
N TRP A 63 -0.83 4.77 -14.13
CA TRP A 63 -1.79 4.52 -13.07
C TRP A 63 -2.85 5.61 -13.11
N THR A 64 -4.11 5.19 -13.17
CA THR A 64 -5.24 6.09 -13.07
C THR A 64 -5.46 6.53 -11.63
N CYS A 65 -5.96 7.73 -11.44
CA CYS A 65 -6.35 8.27 -10.14
C CYS A 65 -7.64 9.08 -10.26
N ASP A 66 -8.45 9.01 -9.21
CA ASP A 66 -9.63 9.86 -9.06
C ASP A 66 -9.34 10.97 -8.03
N LEU A 67 -8.47 10.68 -7.06
CA LEU A 67 -8.07 11.59 -5.98
C LEU A 67 -6.54 11.68 -5.86
N GLN A 68 -6.05 12.79 -5.28
CA GLN A 68 -4.63 13.01 -5.00
C GLN A 68 -4.01 11.88 -4.17
N GLU A 69 -4.75 11.41 -3.15
CA GLU A 69 -4.32 10.41 -2.18
C GLU A 69 -4.12 9.00 -2.79
N ASP A 70 -4.67 8.74 -3.98
CA ASP A 70 -4.52 7.45 -4.66
C ASP A 70 -3.09 7.24 -5.12
N CYS A 71 -2.45 8.32 -5.60
CA CYS A 71 -1.09 8.28 -6.09
C CYS A 71 -0.05 8.09 -4.97
N GLU A 72 -0.33 8.64 -3.79
CA GLU A 72 0.53 8.49 -2.59
C GLU A 72 0.56 7.05 -2.06
N LYS A 73 -0.43 6.23 -2.40
CA LYS A 73 -0.51 4.81 -1.99
C LYS A 73 0.21 3.87 -2.95
N ILE A 74 0.68 4.34 -4.10
CA ILE A 74 1.24 3.47 -5.16
C ILE A 74 2.69 3.80 -5.52
N VAL A 75 3.15 5.05 -5.32
CA VAL A 75 4.50 5.49 -5.69
C VAL A 75 5.08 6.52 -4.73
N ILE A 76 6.40 6.69 -4.79
CA ILE A 76 7.10 7.85 -4.24
C ILE A 76 7.82 8.56 -5.38
N CYS A 77 7.72 9.89 -5.46
CA CYS A 77 8.49 10.67 -6.43
C CYS A 77 9.94 10.84 -5.97
N GLY A 78 10.88 10.39 -6.80
CA GLY A 78 12.32 10.49 -6.56
C GLY A 78 12.93 11.77 -7.12
N GLY A 79 14.18 12.05 -6.73
CA GLY A 79 14.97 13.13 -7.34
C GLY A 79 14.59 14.55 -6.92
N GLY A 80 13.91 14.72 -5.78
CA GLY A 80 13.51 16.04 -5.26
C GLY A 80 12.27 16.62 -5.93
N LEU A 81 11.56 15.81 -6.72
CA LEU A 81 10.26 16.16 -7.28
C LEU A 81 9.23 16.36 -6.15
N PRO A 82 8.20 17.21 -6.37
CA PRO A 82 7.03 17.22 -5.49
C PRO A 82 6.45 15.80 -5.40
N GLY A 83 5.82 15.48 -4.26
CA GLY A 83 5.19 14.18 -4.05
C GLY A 83 4.19 13.82 -5.16
N PRO A 84 3.81 12.54 -5.28
CA PRO A 84 2.98 12.09 -6.38
C PRO A 84 1.63 12.81 -6.37
N PHE A 85 1.15 13.17 -7.56
CA PHE A 85 -0.09 13.91 -7.72
C PHE A 85 -0.94 13.37 -8.85
N CYS A 86 -2.24 13.63 -8.75
CA CYS A 86 -3.21 13.26 -9.77
C CYS A 86 -3.40 14.40 -10.75
N MET A 87 -3.14 14.17 -12.03
CA MET A 87 -3.33 15.15 -13.10
C MET A 87 -4.03 14.48 -14.28
N GLU A 88 -5.15 15.06 -14.72
CA GLU A 88 -5.94 14.53 -15.85
C GLU A 88 -6.35 13.05 -15.69
N GLY A 89 -6.58 12.63 -14.44
CA GLY A 89 -6.95 11.24 -14.10
C GLY A 89 -5.79 10.26 -14.10
N LEU A 90 -4.53 10.73 -14.17
CA LEU A 90 -3.33 9.93 -14.15
C LEU A 90 -2.36 10.36 -13.03
N CYS A 91 -1.75 9.39 -12.36
CA CYS A 91 -0.71 9.66 -11.39
C CYS A 91 0.58 10.06 -12.06
N THR A 92 1.15 11.17 -11.59
CA THR A 92 2.40 11.72 -12.11
C THR A 92 3.33 12.18 -10.99
N CYS A 93 4.60 12.31 -11.38
CA CYS A 93 5.64 13.13 -10.77
C CYS A 93 6.12 14.15 -11.81
#